data_AF-A0A7S3I466-F1
#
_entry.id   AF-A0A7S3I466-F1
#
_cell.length_a   1.000
_cell.length_b   1.000
_cell.length_c   1.000
_cell.angle_alpha   90.00
_cell.angle_beta   90.00
_cell.angle_gamma   90.00
#
_symmetry.space_group_name_H-M   'P 1'
#
loop_
_entity.id
_entity.type
_entity.pdbx_description
1 polymer ?
#
loop_
_entity_poly.entity_id
_entity_poly.type
_entity_poly.pdbx_seq_one_letter_code
_entity_poly.pdbx_strand_id
1 'polypeptide(L)'
;MILMWFLVGALSSIRVNIGYVYLMELMPAKAQTLVTTIWNIQEASIYVFATLYFWKISTHWFYFVIIGFFFNLISLVLLFFLPESPRYLISVGKLEEARKGFAKIAALNRKFLDWEEQRFIKSQKSSFKKNDEEDAKTVSAEEGFEKSAVPPASYYLKQPKIMVNLVIMSLVWLATSFGYYLILSLINTFDNVYITAFTSSFSEMVAYMVAGLFYLKVGVKLSLILSFAVSTLGGLLILVWGLQDQDSTLFFIFFLFAKFGVTCTFNINFTANQ
;
A
#
# COMPACT_ATOMS: atom_id res chain seq x y z
N MET A 1 3.20 -18.16 24.38
CA MET A 1 2.15 -17.32 23.76
C MET A 1 2.69 -15.99 23.22
N ILE A 2 3.46 -15.21 23.98
CA ILE A 2 4.02 -13.91 23.52
C ILE A 2 4.92 -14.05 22.28
N LEU A 3 5.86 -15.00 22.28
CA LEU A 3 6.74 -15.25 21.12
C LEU A 3 5.94 -15.60 19.85
N MET A 4 4.85 -16.35 19.99
CA MET A 4 4.00 -16.72 18.86
C MET A 4 3.34 -15.48 18.23
N TRP A 5 2.76 -14.60 19.05
CA TRP A 5 2.18 -13.35 18.56
C TRP A 5 3.23 -12.41 17.96
N PHE A 6 4.43 -12.36 18.54
CA PHE A 6 5.55 -11.60 17.98
C PHE A 6 5.94 -12.11 16.58
N LEU A 7 6.09 -13.43 16.41
CA LEU A 7 6.43 -14.03 15.12
C LEU A 7 5.32 -13.83 14.08
N VAL A 8 4.06 -14.01 14.47
CA VAL A 8 2.92 -13.75 13.58
C VAL A 8 2.89 -12.28 13.14
N GLY A 9 3.13 -11.35 14.06
CA GLY A 9 3.26 -9.92 13.75
C GLY A 9 4.36 -9.66 12.73
N ALA A 10 5.59 -10.11 13.01
CA ALA A 10 6.74 -9.90 12.13
C ALA A 10 6.52 -10.49 10.72
N LEU A 11 6.01 -11.73 10.63
CA LEU A 11 5.73 -12.38 9.35
C LEU A 11 4.59 -11.68 8.59
N SER A 12 3.57 -11.19 9.30
CA SER A 12 2.46 -10.47 8.67
C SER A 12 2.93 -9.16 8.01
N SER A 13 3.82 -8.41 8.66
CA SER A 13 4.38 -7.16 8.12
C SER A 13 5.26 -7.41 6.90
N ILE A 14 6.08 -8.47 6.91
CA ILE A 14 6.88 -8.87 5.76
C ILE A 14 5.96 -9.24 4.59
N ARG A 15 4.93 -10.06 4.84
CA ARG A 15 3.97 -10.50 3.83
C ARG A 15 3.27 -9.32 3.15
N VAL A 16 2.79 -8.34 3.93
CA VAL A 16 2.06 -7.18 3.37
C VAL A 16 2.98 -6.35 2.49
N ASN A 17 4.20 -6.03 2.94
CA ASN A 17 5.12 -5.20 2.16
C ASN A 17 5.60 -5.88 0.88
N ILE A 18 6.08 -7.14 0.97
CA ILE A 18 6.58 -7.88 -0.19
C ILE A 18 5.44 -8.17 -1.17
N GLY A 19 4.30 -8.63 -0.66
CA GLY A 19 3.15 -8.96 -1.49
C GLY A 19 2.60 -7.74 -2.23
N TYR A 20 2.57 -6.57 -1.56
CA TYR A 20 2.15 -5.33 -2.19
C TYR A 20 3.10 -4.90 -3.31
N VAL A 21 4.41 -4.83 -3.04
CA VAL A 21 5.41 -4.45 -4.05
C VAL A 21 5.34 -5.40 -5.25
N TYR A 22 5.29 -6.71 -5.00
CA TYR A 22 5.16 -7.72 -6.04
C TYR A 22 3.91 -7.52 -6.91
N LEU A 23 2.76 -7.25 -6.29
CA LEU A 23 1.52 -6.95 -7.02
C LEU A 23 1.67 -5.69 -7.89
N MET A 24 2.28 -4.63 -7.35
CA MET A 24 2.45 -3.38 -8.07
C MET A 24 3.40 -3.53 -9.27
N GLU A 25 4.43 -4.36 -9.17
CA GLU A 25 5.39 -4.60 -10.24
C GLU A 25 4.78 -5.35 -11.43
N LEU A 26 3.84 -6.26 -11.17
CA LEU A 26 3.09 -6.98 -12.19
C LEU A 26 2.06 -6.12 -12.93
N MET A 27 1.61 -5.02 -12.31
CA MET A 27 0.56 -4.18 -12.85
C MET A 27 1.09 -3.03 -13.73
N PRO A 28 0.34 -2.63 -14.78
CA PRO A 28 0.67 -1.44 -15.56
C PRO A 28 0.36 -0.17 -14.76
N ALA A 29 1.18 0.88 -14.92
CA ALA A 29 1.08 2.13 -14.15
C ALA A 29 -0.33 2.75 -14.08
N LYS A 30 -1.14 2.61 -15.13
CA LYS A 30 -2.52 3.13 -15.16
C LYS A 30 -3.48 2.35 -14.25
N ALA A 31 -3.26 1.04 -14.07
CA ALA A 31 -4.13 0.19 -13.25
C ALA A 31 -3.67 0.11 -11.79
N GLN A 32 -2.42 0.50 -11.52
CA GLN A 32 -1.80 0.41 -10.21
C GLN A 32 -2.62 1.11 -9.10
N THR A 33 -3.12 2.33 -9.34
CA THR A 33 -4.00 3.05 -8.39
C THR A 33 -5.29 2.29 -8.09
N LEU A 34 -5.93 1.75 -9.12
CA LEU A 34 -7.19 1.01 -8.97
C LEU A 34 -6.96 -0.25 -8.14
N VAL A 35 -5.90 -1.00 -8.44
CA VAL A 35 -5.55 -2.23 -7.72
C VAL A 35 -5.19 -1.95 -6.26
N THR A 36 -4.46 -0.86 -6.00
CA THR A 36 -4.14 -0.40 -4.63
C THR A 36 -5.40 -0.08 -3.84
N THR A 37 -6.35 0.62 -4.47
CA THR A 37 -7.63 0.96 -3.85
C THR A 37 -8.46 -0.30 -3.56
N ILE A 38 -8.48 -1.27 -4.48
CA ILE A 38 -9.17 -2.56 -4.28
C ILE A 38 -8.53 -3.34 -3.12
N TRP A 39 -7.20 -3.36 -3.02
CA TRP A 39 -6.49 -3.98 -1.90
C TRP A 39 -6.92 -3.37 -0.56
N ASN A 40 -6.97 -2.05 -0.45
CA ASN A 40 -7.38 -1.37 0.78
C ASN A 40 -8.87 -1.59 1.09
N ILE A 41 -9.74 -1.61 0.09
CA ILE A 41 -11.16 -1.98 0.26
C ILE A 41 -11.29 -3.43 0.75
N GLN A 42 -10.48 -4.35 0.23
CA GLN A 42 -10.45 -5.73 0.71
C GLN A 42 -10.08 -5.78 2.20
N GLU A 43 -9.08 -5.02 2.64
CA GLU A 43 -8.69 -4.97 4.06
C GLU A 43 -9.84 -4.45 4.95
N ALA A 44 -10.48 -3.34 4.56
CA ALA A 44 -11.67 -2.84 5.26
C ALA A 44 -12.84 -3.85 5.28
N SER A 45 -13.03 -4.62 4.21
CA SER A 45 -14.08 -5.64 4.15
C SER A 45 -13.88 -6.76 5.17
N ILE A 46 -12.63 -7.10 5.50
CA ILE A 46 -12.32 -8.11 6.52
C ILE A 46 -12.81 -7.63 7.90
N TYR A 47 -12.68 -6.35 8.24
CA TYR A 47 -13.22 -5.80 9.49
C TYR A 47 -14.75 -5.86 9.53
N VAL A 48 -15.42 -5.60 8.40
CA VAL A 48 -16.88 -5.76 8.29
C VAL A 48 -17.29 -7.22 8.55
N PHE A 49 -16.65 -8.18 7.87
CA PHE A 49 -16.95 -9.60 8.05
C PHE A 49 -16.64 -10.07 9.48
N ALA A 50 -15.52 -9.66 10.05
CA ALA A 50 -15.15 -9.97 11.43
C ALA A 50 -16.20 -9.43 12.40
N THR A 51 -16.59 -8.16 12.26
CA THR A 51 -17.59 -7.52 13.13
C THR A 51 -18.94 -8.23 13.04
N LEU A 52 -19.42 -8.56 11.84
CA LEU A 52 -20.67 -9.29 11.64
C LEU A 52 -20.63 -10.71 12.23
N TYR A 53 -19.51 -11.42 12.05
CA TYR A 53 -19.32 -12.75 12.59
C TYR A 53 -19.38 -12.75 14.14
N PHE A 54 -18.61 -11.87 14.77
CA PHE A 54 -18.58 -11.79 16.24
C PHE A 54 -19.87 -11.21 16.83
N TRP A 55 -20.60 -10.38 16.08
CA TRP A 55 -21.86 -9.80 16.53
C TRP A 55 -23.05 -10.76 16.44
N LYS A 56 -23.17 -11.55 15.35
CA LYS A 56 -24.38 -12.33 15.05
C LYS A 56 -24.21 -13.84 15.06
N ILE A 57 -23.00 -14.36 14.85
CA ILE A 57 -22.78 -15.79 14.63
C ILE A 57 -22.20 -16.46 15.87
N SER A 58 -21.00 -16.06 16.27
CA SER A 58 -20.31 -16.71 17.39
C SER A 58 -19.19 -15.85 17.95
N THR A 59 -19.00 -15.92 19.27
CA THR A 59 -17.86 -15.32 19.97
C THR A 59 -16.60 -16.19 19.85
N HIS A 60 -16.70 -17.42 19.31
CA HIS A 60 -15.55 -18.30 19.15
C HIS A 60 -14.66 -17.85 17.99
N TRP A 61 -13.47 -17.35 18.32
CA TRP A 61 -12.45 -16.89 17.36
C TRP A 61 -11.87 -18.01 16.48
N PHE A 62 -11.94 -19.26 16.94
CA PHE A 62 -11.31 -20.40 16.27
C PHE A 62 -11.82 -20.61 14.83
N TYR A 63 -13.14 -20.58 14.61
CA TYR A 63 -13.70 -20.77 13.27
C TYR A 63 -13.41 -19.59 12.32
N PHE A 64 -13.29 -18.38 12.86
CA PHE A 64 -12.87 -17.25 12.04
C PHE A 64 -11.42 -17.42 11.57
N VAL A 65 -10.53 -17.84 12.47
CA VAL A 65 -9.11 -18.07 12.17
C VAL A 65 -8.92 -19.26 11.21
N ILE A 66 -9.69 -20.35 11.35
CA ILE A 66 -9.52 -21.52 10.47
C ILE A 66 -9.86 -21.20 9.00
N ILE A 67 -10.87 -20.34 8.77
CA ILE A 67 -11.20 -19.85 7.43
C ILE A 67 -10.05 -19.01 6.88
N GLY A 68 -9.51 -18.09 7.68
CA GLY A 68 -8.34 -17.29 7.30
C GLY A 68 -7.10 -18.16 6.99
N PHE A 69 -6.88 -19.22 7.77
CA PHE A 69 -5.81 -20.18 7.53
C PHE A 69 -5.99 -20.93 6.20
N PHE A 70 -7.22 -21.36 5.90
CA PHE A 70 -7.55 -22.01 4.63
C PHE A 70 -7.24 -21.11 3.42
N PHE A 71 -7.62 -19.82 3.47
CA PHE A 71 -7.26 -18.88 2.40
C PHE A 71 -5.74 -18.67 2.26
N ASN A 72 -5.00 -18.68 3.37
CA ASN A 72 -3.53 -18.63 3.32
C ASN A 72 -2.93 -19.89 2.67
N LEU A 73 -3.51 -21.06 2.92
CA LEU A 73 -3.07 -22.31 2.27
C LEU A 73 -3.31 -22.27 0.76
N ILE A 74 -4.46 -21.76 0.33
CA ILE A 74 -4.73 -21.54 -1.10
C ILE A 74 -3.71 -20.58 -1.70
N SER A 75 -3.42 -19.47 -1.00
CA SER A 75 -2.41 -18.51 -1.44
C SER A 75 -1.02 -19.14 -1.59
N LEU A 76 -0.65 -20.08 -0.71
CA LEU A 76 0.62 -20.80 -0.80
C LEU A 76 0.68 -21.68 -2.05
N VAL A 77 -0.42 -22.37 -2.38
CA VAL A 77 -0.50 -23.20 -3.60
C VAL A 77 -0.43 -22.32 -4.86
N LEU A 78 -1.12 -21.18 -4.85
CA LEU A 78 -1.13 -20.24 -5.98
C LEU A 78 0.24 -19.60 -6.24
N LEU A 79 1.07 -19.45 -5.21
CA LEU A 79 2.41 -18.90 -5.34
C LEU A 79 3.28 -19.69 -6.32
N PHE A 80 3.12 -21.03 -6.40
CA PHE A 80 3.88 -21.87 -7.33
C PHE A 80 3.53 -21.63 -8.81
N PHE A 81 2.36 -21.06 -9.10
CA PHE A 81 1.90 -20.79 -10.47
C PHE A 81 2.22 -19.37 -10.94
N LEU A 82 2.52 -18.46 -10.01
CA LEU A 82 2.79 -17.05 -10.28
C LEU A 82 4.19 -16.87 -10.90
N PRO A 83 4.34 -16.06 -11.97
CA PRO A 83 5.65 -15.74 -12.53
C PRO A 83 6.42 -14.80 -11.61
N GLU A 84 7.75 -14.90 -11.60
CA GLU A 84 8.60 -13.94 -10.91
C GLU A 84 8.39 -12.51 -11.47
N SER A 85 8.67 -11.48 -10.65
CA SER A 85 8.45 -10.09 -11.07
C SER A 85 9.27 -9.73 -12.32
N PRO A 86 8.64 -9.35 -13.44
CA PRO A 86 9.37 -8.99 -14.65
C PRO A 86 10.25 -7.75 -14.48
N ARG A 87 9.85 -6.80 -13.63
CA ARG A 87 10.65 -5.59 -13.34
C ARG A 87 11.92 -5.94 -12.57
N TYR A 88 11.79 -6.83 -11.59
CA TYR A 88 12.94 -7.37 -10.87
C TYR A 88 13.90 -8.10 -11.81
N LEU A 89 13.38 -8.98 -12.67
CA LEU A 89 14.21 -9.74 -13.62
C LEU A 89 14.98 -8.83 -14.60
N ILE A 90 14.36 -7.72 -15.05
CA ILE A 90 15.06 -6.70 -15.84
C ILE A 90 16.18 -6.05 -15.02
N SER A 91 15.95 -5.71 -13.74
CA SER A 91 16.97 -5.09 -12.88
C SER A 91 18.19 -5.99 -12.65
N VAL A 92 17.99 -7.31 -12.60
CA VAL A 92 19.06 -8.32 -12.44
C VAL A 92 19.74 -8.66 -13.79
N GLY A 93 19.21 -8.15 -14.92
CA GLY A 93 19.74 -8.42 -16.27
C GLY A 93 19.27 -9.73 -16.89
N LYS A 94 18.30 -10.43 -16.27
CA LYS A 94 17.73 -11.68 -16.77
C LYS A 94 16.58 -11.43 -17.76
N LEU A 95 16.92 -10.91 -18.94
CA LEU A 95 15.93 -10.46 -19.93
C LEU A 95 15.05 -11.60 -20.49
N GLU A 96 15.58 -12.81 -20.65
CA GLU A 96 14.81 -13.95 -21.15
C GLU A 96 13.75 -14.45 -20.16
N GLU A 97 14.08 -14.50 -18.87
CA GLU A 97 13.11 -14.84 -17.82
C GLU A 97 12.03 -13.74 -17.74
N ALA A 98 12.42 -12.46 -17.87
CA ALA A 98 11.49 -11.33 -17.88
C ALA A 98 10.52 -11.43 -19.07
N ARG A 99 11.02 -11.77 -20.27
CA ARG A 99 10.19 -11.99 -21.47
C ARG A 99 9.17 -13.09 -21.26
N LYS A 100 9.54 -14.23 -20.64
CA LYS A 100 8.60 -15.31 -20.29
C LYS A 100 7.54 -14.84 -19.29
N GLY A 101 7.91 -14.03 -18.30
CA GLY A 101 6.98 -13.42 -17.36
C GLY A 101 5.96 -12.53 -18.07
N PHE A 102 6.42 -11.60 -18.91
CA PHE A 102 5.54 -10.74 -19.70
C PHE A 102 4.67 -11.52 -20.70
N ALA A 103 5.19 -12.58 -21.31
CA ALA A 103 4.43 -13.44 -22.23
C ALA A 103 3.26 -14.13 -21.50
N LYS A 104 3.46 -14.62 -20.28
CA LYS A 104 2.37 -15.18 -19.45
C LYS A 104 1.32 -14.13 -19.12
N ILE A 105 1.74 -12.92 -18.72
CA ILE A 105 0.83 -11.80 -18.42
C ILE A 105 0.05 -11.38 -19.66
N ALA A 106 0.72 -11.30 -20.82
CA ALA A 106 0.10 -10.95 -22.10
C ALA A 106 -0.91 -12.01 -22.56
N ALA A 107 -0.60 -13.30 -22.39
CA ALA A 107 -1.51 -14.40 -22.67
C ALA A 107 -2.77 -14.35 -21.79
N LEU A 108 -2.61 -14.10 -20.48
CA LEU A 108 -3.74 -13.92 -19.55
C LEU A 108 -4.60 -12.71 -19.92
N ASN A 109 -3.97 -11.61 -20.35
CA ASN A 109 -4.65 -10.38 -20.77
C ASN A 109 -5.18 -10.43 -22.21
N ARG A 110 -4.96 -11.52 -22.95
CA ARG A 110 -5.27 -11.68 -24.38
C ARG A 110 -4.75 -10.53 -25.25
N LYS A 111 -3.55 -10.02 -24.94
CA LYS A 111 -2.88 -8.96 -25.70
C LYS A 111 -1.60 -9.48 -26.36
N PHE A 112 -1.24 -8.89 -27.49
CA PHE A 112 0.05 -9.18 -28.13
C PHE A 112 1.18 -8.57 -27.30
N LEU A 113 2.26 -9.33 -27.14
CA LEU A 113 3.46 -8.85 -26.47
C LEU A 113 4.36 -8.15 -27.50
N ASP A 114 4.37 -6.83 -27.47
CA ASP A 114 5.38 -6.04 -28.18
C ASP A 114 6.65 -5.97 -27.31
N TRP A 115 7.63 -6.81 -27.63
CA TRP A 115 8.89 -6.96 -26.88
C TRP A 115 10.06 -6.39 -27.68
N GLU A 116 10.53 -5.22 -27.27
CA GLU A 116 11.72 -4.59 -27.84
C GLU A 116 12.82 -4.49 -26.76
N GLU A 117 13.80 -5.40 -26.81
CA GLU A 117 14.88 -5.50 -25.81
C GLU A 117 15.67 -4.19 -25.66
N GLN A 118 15.85 -3.47 -26.77
CA GLN A 118 16.59 -2.21 -26.80
C GLN A 118 15.94 -1.10 -25.96
N ARG A 119 14.61 -1.13 -25.78
CA ARG A 119 13.88 -0.13 -25.00
C ARG A 119 14.22 -0.21 -23.52
N PHE A 120 14.36 -1.42 -23.00
CA PHE A 120 14.69 -1.69 -21.60
C PHE A 120 16.18 -1.45 -21.30
N ILE A 121 17.05 -1.81 -22.24
CA ILE A 121 18.50 -1.54 -22.16
C ILE A 121 18.77 -0.02 -22.19
N LYS A 122 18.08 0.75 -23.05
CA LYS A 122 18.19 2.21 -23.10
C LYS A 122 17.66 2.88 -21.84
N SER A 123 16.54 2.42 -21.27
CA SER A 123 16.01 2.98 -20.01
C SER A 123 16.96 2.78 -18.83
N GLN A 124 17.62 1.61 -18.77
CA GLN A 124 18.63 1.33 -17.74
C GLN A 124 19.84 2.24 -17.92
N LYS A 125 20.42 2.31 -19.13
CA LYS A 125 21.56 3.20 -19.44
C LYS A 125 21.25 4.69 -19.24
N SER A 126 20.03 5.16 -19.50
CA SER A 126 19.64 6.56 -19.27
C SER A 126 19.48 6.93 -17.81
N SER A 127 19.13 5.96 -16.95
CA SER A 127 19.05 6.18 -15.51
C SER A 127 20.44 6.27 -14.85
N PHE A 128 21.45 5.67 -15.49
CA PHE A 128 22.86 5.79 -15.10
C PHE A 128 23.54 7.04 -15.70
N LYS A 129 23.37 7.31 -17.00
CA LYS A 129 23.98 8.48 -17.68
C LYS A 129 23.60 9.84 -17.08
N LYS A 130 22.44 9.96 -16.43
CA LYS A 130 22.02 11.22 -15.80
C LYS A 130 22.78 11.58 -14.53
N ASN A 131 23.57 10.64 -13.97
CA ASN A 131 24.43 10.87 -12.81
C ASN A 131 25.91 11.03 -13.18
N ASP A 132 26.32 10.66 -14.40
CA ASP A 132 27.73 10.60 -14.81
C ASP A 132 28.13 11.71 -15.82
N GLU A 133 27.28 12.71 -16.06
CA GLU A 133 27.65 13.85 -16.94
C GLU A 133 28.57 14.91 -16.27
N GLU A 134 29.04 14.68 -15.04
CA GLU A 134 30.08 15.52 -14.42
C GLU A 134 31.51 14.97 -14.49
N ASP A 135 31.74 13.70 -14.87
CA ASP A 135 33.12 13.19 -15.00
C ASP A 135 33.39 12.58 -16.38
N ALA A 136 34.28 13.27 -17.07
CA ALA A 136 34.53 13.17 -18.49
C ALA A 136 35.30 11.92 -18.92
N LYS A 137 34.95 11.47 -20.15
CA LYS A 137 35.82 10.97 -21.23
C LYS A 137 36.69 9.73 -20.97
N THR A 138 36.81 8.95 -22.04
CA THR A 138 37.65 7.75 -22.23
C THR A 138 37.18 6.50 -21.47
N VAL A 139 36.59 5.55 -22.20
CA VAL A 139 37.23 4.27 -22.57
C VAL A 139 36.30 3.55 -23.56
N SER A 140 36.90 3.06 -24.63
CA SER A 140 36.34 2.27 -25.71
C SER A 140 35.99 0.86 -25.28
N ALA A 141 34.88 0.37 -25.86
CA ALA A 141 34.50 -1.01 -26.22
C ALA A 141 35.03 -2.22 -25.43
N GLU A 142 34.08 -3.13 -25.15
CA GLU A 142 34.22 -4.52 -24.67
C GLU A 142 34.31 -4.74 -23.17
N GLU A 143 33.17 -4.63 -22.47
CA GLU A 143 32.98 -5.36 -21.21
C GLU A 143 31.59 -6.01 -21.21
N GLY A 144 31.59 -7.31 -20.92
CA GLY A 144 30.42 -8.17 -20.87
C GLY A 144 29.42 -7.73 -19.79
N PHE A 145 28.26 -8.38 -19.81
CA PHE A 145 27.21 -8.26 -18.79
C PHE A 145 27.76 -8.58 -17.38
N GLU A 146 28.42 -7.62 -16.74
CA GLU A 146 28.76 -7.72 -15.33
C GLU A 146 27.51 -7.51 -14.48
N LYS A 147 27.32 -8.43 -13.54
CA LYS A 147 26.18 -8.50 -12.63
C LYS A 147 26.01 -7.14 -11.95
N SER A 148 24.87 -6.50 -12.20
CA SER A 148 24.50 -5.22 -11.59
C SER A 148 24.43 -5.39 -10.07
N ALA A 149 25.51 -5.02 -9.36
CA ALA A 149 25.53 -4.96 -7.93
C ALA A 149 24.67 -3.76 -7.51
N VAL A 150 23.50 -4.03 -6.92
CA VAL A 150 22.63 -2.98 -6.36
C VAL A 150 23.49 -2.16 -5.38
N PRO A 151 23.61 -0.84 -5.57
CA PRO A 151 24.46 -0.03 -4.70
C PRO A 151 23.96 -0.14 -3.25
N PRO A 152 24.87 -0.15 -2.26
CA PRO A 152 24.50 -0.33 -0.86
C PRO A 152 23.56 0.78 -0.39
N ALA A 153 22.68 0.49 0.58
CA ALA A 153 21.72 1.46 1.12
C ALA A 153 22.38 2.78 1.55
N SER A 154 23.64 2.73 2.00
CA SER A 154 24.46 3.88 2.36
C SER A 154 24.74 4.86 1.21
N TYR A 155 24.69 4.41 -0.04
CA TYR A 155 24.79 5.28 -1.22
C TYR A 155 23.56 6.18 -1.35
N TYR A 156 22.35 5.62 -1.19
CA TYR A 156 21.10 6.37 -1.24
C TYR A 156 20.98 7.37 -0.09
N LEU A 157 21.50 7.01 1.09
CA LEU A 157 21.51 7.89 2.27
C LEU A 157 22.42 9.12 2.13
N LYS A 158 23.40 9.08 1.22
CA LYS A 158 24.28 10.23 0.96
C LYS A 158 23.66 11.25 0.01
N GLN A 159 22.62 10.89 -0.74
CA GLN A 159 21.99 11.79 -1.69
C GLN A 159 20.95 12.68 -1.00
N PRO A 160 21.15 14.01 -0.95
CA PRO A 160 20.29 14.90 -0.17
C PRO A 160 18.84 14.92 -0.66
N LYS A 161 18.61 14.79 -1.96
CA LYS A 161 17.26 14.75 -2.55
C LYS A 161 16.47 13.51 -2.13
N ILE A 162 17.13 12.34 -2.12
CA ILE A 162 16.50 11.08 -1.70
C ILE A 162 16.20 11.13 -0.20
N MET A 163 17.15 11.64 0.59
CA MET A 163 16.96 11.79 2.03
C MET A 163 15.81 12.72 2.39
N VAL A 164 15.71 13.88 1.73
CA VAL A 164 14.58 14.80 1.96
C VAL A 164 13.25 14.13 1.62
N ASN A 165 13.16 13.44 0.47
CA ASN A 165 11.95 12.72 0.09
C ASN A 165 11.62 11.58 1.08
N LEU A 166 12.62 10.83 1.52
CA LEU A 166 12.46 9.74 2.49
C LEU A 166 11.94 10.27 3.83
N VAL A 167 12.51 11.37 4.33
CA VAL A 167 12.08 12.01 5.58
C VAL A 167 10.65 12.52 5.46
N ILE A 168 10.31 13.23 4.37
CA ILE A 168 8.96 13.74 4.14
C ILE A 168 7.96 12.58 4.08
N MET A 169 8.23 11.53 3.30
CA MET A 169 7.31 10.39 3.21
C MET A 169 7.20 9.64 4.53
N SER A 170 8.29 9.50 5.29
CA SER A 170 8.27 8.87 6.61
C SER A 170 7.43 9.65 7.62
N LEU A 171 7.54 10.99 7.64
CA LEU A 171 6.74 11.85 8.50
C LEU A 171 5.25 11.78 8.14
N VAL A 172 4.93 11.79 6.84
CA VAL A 172 3.55 11.63 6.37
C VAL A 172 2.98 10.26 6.78
N TRP A 173 3.75 9.19 6.62
CA TRP A 173 3.34 7.84 7.02
C TRP A 173 3.14 7.73 8.54
N LEU A 174 4.04 8.33 9.33
CA LEU A 174 3.95 8.37 10.78
C LEU A 174 2.70 9.14 11.24
N ALA A 175 2.46 10.34 10.71
CA ALA A 175 1.29 11.15 11.03
C ALA A 175 -0.02 10.42 10.68
N THR A 176 -0.06 9.78 9.51
CA THR A 176 -1.22 9.01 9.05
C THR A 176 -1.47 7.80 9.94
N SER A 177 -0.43 7.04 10.28
CA SER A 177 -0.54 5.87 11.15
C SER A 177 -1.01 6.23 12.54
N PHE A 178 -0.40 7.26 13.13
CA PHE A 178 -0.77 7.74 14.44
C PHE A 178 -2.25 8.16 14.47
N GLY A 179 -2.70 8.96 13.49
CA GLY A 179 -4.11 9.34 13.37
C GLY A 179 -5.04 8.15 13.16
N TYR A 180 -4.64 7.17 12.34
CA TYR A 180 -5.47 6.00 12.02
C TYR A 180 -5.69 5.13 13.26
N TYR A 181 -4.61 4.76 13.95
CA TYR A 181 -4.71 3.93 15.14
C TYR A 181 -5.34 4.66 16.33
N LEU A 182 -5.17 5.98 16.44
CA LEU A 182 -5.85 6.78 17.45
C LEU A 182 -7.38 6.75 17.27
N ILE A 183 -7.85 6.96 16.03
CA ILE A 183 -9.29 6.88 15.71
C ILE A 183 -9.80 5.46 15.88
N LEU A 184 -9.02 4.45 15.48
CA LEU A 184 -9.38 3.04 15.69
C LEU A 184 -9.54 2.71 17.18
N SER A 185 -8.66 3.22 18.04
CA SER A 185 -8.79 3.05 19.49
C SER A 185 -10.05 3.70 20.05
N LEU A 186 -10.54 4.79 19.44
CA LEU A 186 -11.73 5.51 19.89
C LEU A 186 -13.01 4.68 19.72
N ILE A 187 -13.04 3.73 18.78
CA ILE A 187 -14.18 2.83 18.55
C ILE A 187 -14.52 2.02 19.81
N ASN A 188 -13.50 1.62 20.56
CA ASN A 188 -13.67 0.80 21.76
C ASN A 188 -14.25 1.58 22.95
N THR A 189 -14.32 2.91 22.87
CA THR A 189 -14.85 3.77 23.92
C THR A 189 -16.37 3.94 23.84
N PHE A 190 -17.00 3.61 22.70
CA PHE A 190 -18.44 3.72 22.52
C PHE A 190 -19.20 2.52 23.13
N ASP A 191 -20.38 2.76 23.69
CA ASP A 191 -21.21 1.72 24.32
C ASP A 191 -21.57 0.57 23.36
N ASN A 192 -21.92 0.90 22.11
CA ASN A 192 -22.31 -0.06 21.09
C ASN A 192 -21.17 -0.38 20.13
N VAL A 193 -20.12 -1.05 20.65
CA VAL A 193 -18.88 -1.35 19.91
C VAL A 193 -19.13 -2.00 18.55
N TYR A 194 -20.07 -2.95 18.43
CA TYR A 194 -20.34 -3.64 17.16
C TYR A 194 -20.97 -2.73 16.09
N ILE A 195 -21.91 -1.86 16.46
CA ILE A 195 -22.58 -0.94 15.52
C ILE A 195 -21.59 0.14 15.07
N THR A 196 -20.83 0.67 16.02
CA THR A 196 -19.77 1.65 15.78
C THR A 196 -18.69 1.05 14.88
N ALA A 197 -18.19 -0.15 15.18
CA ALA A 197 -17.18 -0.84 14.38
C ALA A 197 -17.67 -1.14 12.95
N PHE A 198 -18.92 -1.60 12.79
CA PHE A 198 -19.50 -1.88 11.49
C PHE A 198 -19.61 -0.60 10.64
N THR A 199 -20.19 0.47 11.20
CA THR A 199 -20.37 1.75 10.50
C THR A 199 -19.02 2.40 10.18
N SER A 200 -18.07 2.30 11.10
CA SER A 200 -16.71 2.78 10.95
C SER A 200 -15.96 2.03 9.85
N SER A 201 -16.11 0.71 9.75
CA SER A 201 -15.48 -0.10 8.69
C SER A 201 -16.14 0.18 7.33
N PHE A 202 -17.46 0.39 7.31
CA PHE A 202 -18.17 0.75 6.10
C PHE A 202 -17.78 2.14 5.58
N SER A 203 -17.64 3.14 6.46
CA SER A 203 -17.16 4.47 6.07
C SER A 203 -15.73 4.42 5.53
N GLU A 204 -14.91 3.50 6.02
CA GLU A 204 -13.56 3.24 5.54
C GLU A 204 -13.54 2.75 4.08
N MET A 205 -14.42 1.80 3.74
CA MET A 205 -14.57 1.31 2.36
C MET A 205 -14.96 2.44 1.40
N VAL A 206 -15.90 3.31 1.82
CA VAL A 206 -16.33 4.48 1.04
C VAL A 206 -15.18 5.48 0.89
N ALA A 207 -14.44 5.74 1.96
CA ALA A 207 -13.28 6.63 1.94
C ALA A 207 -12.20 6.15 0.98
N TYR A 208 -11.86 4.86 0.97
CA TYR A 208 -10.91 4.30 0.02
C TYR A 208 -11.36 4.44 -1.44
N MET A 209 -12.63 4.15 -1.73
CA MET A 209 -13.18 4.32 -3.07
C MET A 209 -13.10 5.77 -3.55
N VAL A 210 -13.46 6.73 -2.68
CA VAL A 210 -13.38 8.16 -2.98
C VAL A 210 -11.93 8.60 -3.17
N ALA A 211 -11.02 8.19 -2.27
CA ALA A 211 -9.60 8.53 -2.35
C ALA A 211 -8.95 8.07 -3.66
N GLY A 212 -9.28 6.86 -4.13
CA GLY A 212 -8.80 6.36 -5.41
C GLY A 212 -9.24 7.23 -6.60
N LEU A 213 -10.48 7.74 -6.59
CA LEU A 213 -10.99 8.64 -7.62
C LEU A 213 -10.36 10.02 -7.57
N PHE A 214 -10.15 10.57 -6.37
CA PHE A 214 -9.49 11.86 -6.18
C PHE A 214 -8.04 11.83 -6.64
N TYR A 215 -7.31 10.75 -6.32
CA TYR A 215 -5.94 10.55 -6.76
C TYR A 215 -5.81 10.66 -8.29
N LEU A 216 -6.71 10.01 -9.04
CA LEU A 216 -6.68 9.99 -10.51
C LEU A 216 -6.96 11.35 -11.15
N LYS A 217 -7.74 12.23 -10.51
CA LYS A 217 -8.16 13.52 -11.09
C LYS A 217 -7.34 14.71 -10.64
N VAL A 218 -6.95 14.74 -9.37
CA VAL A 218 -6.43 15.94 -8.68
C VAL A 218 -4.93 15.83 -8.38
N GLY A 219 -4.37 14.63 -8.46
CA GLY A 219 -2.96 14.35 -8.18
C GLY A 219 -2.66 14.20 -6.69
N VAL A 220 -1.45 13.73 -6.40
CA VAL A 220 -1.05 13.24 -5.06
C VAL A 220 -1.05 14.33 -4.00
N LYS A 221 -0.36 15.45 -4.25
CA LYS A 221 -0.12 16.50 -3.24
C LYS A 221 -1.40 17.14 -2.75
N LEU A 222 -2.27 17.54 -3.67
CA LEU A 222 -3.51 18.22 -3.33
C LEU A 222 -4.51 17.25 -2.66
N SER A 223 -4.55 15.99 -3.10
CA SER A 223 -5.39 14.96 -2.44
C SER A 223 -4.95 14.72 -0.99
N LEU A 224 -3.65 14.69 -0.71
CA LEU A 224 -3.12 14.59 0.67
C LEU A 224 -3.51 15.81 1.52
N ILE A 225 -3.31 17.02 1.00
CA ILE A 225 -3.63 18.26 1.73
C ILE A 225 -5.11 18.31 2.10
N LEU A 226 -6.00 18.01 1.14
CA LEU A 226 -7.44 18.00 1.37
C LEU A 226 -7.85 16.93 2.40
N SER A 227 -7.27 15.73 2.32
CA SER A 227 -7.59 14.62 3.24
C SER A 227 -7.14 14.93 4.68
N PHE A 228 -5.93 15.50 4.85
CA PHE A 228 -5.47 15.97 6.15
C PHE A 228 -6.27 17.15 6.68
N ALA A 229 -6.69 18.09 5.83
CA ALA A 229 -7.55 19.19 6.25
C ALA A 229 -8.90 18.69 6.78
N VAL A 230 -9.53 17.74 6.08
CA VAL A 230 -10.78 17.09 6.51
C VAL A 230 -10.59 16.38 7.85
N SER A 231 -9.51 15.60 8.00
CA SER A 231 -9.20 14.91 9.25
C SER A 231 -8.96 15.88 10.41
N THR A 232 -8.23 16.98 10.17
CA THR A 232 -7.93 17.99 11.19
C THR A 232 -9.18 18.72 11.64
N LEU A 233 -10.06 19.10 10.70
CA LEU A 233 -11.35 19.71 11.01
C LEU A 233 -12.23 18.77 11.84
N GLY A 234 -12.33 17.49 11.46
CA GLY A 234 -13.05 16.48 12.23
C GLY A 234 -12.48 16.30 13.64
N GLY A 235 -11.16 16.24 13.77
CA GLY A 235 -10.47 16.15 15.05
C GLY A 235 -10.70 17.36 15.95
N LEU A 236 -10.66 18.58 15.39
CA LEU A 236 -10.94 19.81 16.14
C LEU A 236 -12.38 19.86 16.65
N LEU A 237 -13.35 19.43 15.85
CA LEU A 237 -14.77 19.35 16.25
C LEU A 237 -14.97 18.35 17.40
N ILE A 238 -14.27 17.22 17.37
CA ILE A 238 -14.26 16.26 18.47
C ILE A 238 -13.68 16.88 19.74
N LEU A 239 -12.55 17.59 19.65
CA LEU A 239 -11.88 18.19 20.80
C LEU A 239 -12.67 19.33 21.44
N VAL A 240 -13.27 20.22 20.64
CA VAL A 240 -13.96 21.41 21.15
C VAL A 240 -15.32 21.07 21.73
N TRP A 241 -16.06 20.17 21.09
CA TRP A 241 -17.47 19.91 21.41
C TRP A 241 -17.74 18.43 21.71
N GLY A 242 -17.21 17.53 20.90
CA GLY A 242 -17.51 16.10 20.99
C GLY A 242 -17.15 15.42 22.31
N LEU A 243 -16.12 15.92 23.02
CA LEU A 243 -15.74 15.39 24.34
C LEU A 243 -16.74 15.73 25.46
N GLN A 244 -17.50 16.80 25.32
CA GLN A 244 -18.50 17.21 26.33
C GLN A 244 -19.83 16.45 26.14
N ASP A 245 -20.18 16.12 24.89
CA ASP A 245 -21.44 15.48 24.51
C ASP A 245 -21.21 14.11 23.85
N GLN A 246 -20.57 13.17 24.57
CA GLN A 246 -20.19 11.85 24.05
C GLN A 246 -21.39 10.99 23.61
N ASP A 247 -22.55 11.14 24.24
CA ASP A 247 -23.76 10.38 23.91
C ASP A 247 -24.49 10.92 22.67
N SER A 248 -24.07 12.07 22.15
CA SER A 248 -24.73 12.70 21.02
C SER A 248 -24.40 12.03 19.69
N THR A 249 -25.40 11.92 18.80
CA THR A 249 -25.20 11.46 17.42
C THR A 249 -24.20 12.33 16.65
N LEU A 250 -24.06 13.60 17.02
CA LEU A 250 -23.09 14.52 16.40
C LEU A 250 -21.64 14.12 16.70
N PHE A 251 -21.34 13.60 17.90
CA PHE A 251 -20.00 13.10 18.21
C PHE A 251 -19.63 11.95 17.28
N PHE A 252 -20.58 11.03 17.04
CA PHE A 252 -20.41 9.93 16.10
C PHE A 252 -20.20 10.41 14.64
N ILE A 253 -20.91 11.46 14.22
CA ILE A 253 -20.72 12.06 12.88
C ILE A 253 -19.32 12.68 12.75
N PHE A 254 -18.86 13.42 13.76
CA PHE A 254 -17.51 14.02 13.74
C PHE A 254 -16.41 12.95 13.76
N PHE A 255 -16.62 11.87 14.52
CA PHE A 255 -15.77 10.69 14.50
C PHE A 255 -15.66 10.08 13.08
N LEU A 256 -16.78 9.84 12.41
CA LEU A 256 -16.79 9.29 11.05
C LEU A 256 -16.12 10.25 10.06
N PHE A 257 -16.31 11.56 10.22
CA PHE A 257 -15.69 12.58 9.36
C PHE A 257 -14.17 12.63 9.53
N ALA A 258 -13.67 12.61 10.78
CA ALA A 258 -12.24 12.54 11.06
C ALA A 258 -11.64 11.24 10.49
N LYS A 259 -12.34 10.10 10.68
CA LYS A 259 -11.91 8.80 10.16
C LYS A 259 -11.83 8.80 8.63
N PHE A 260 -12.83 9.36 7.96
CA PHE A 260 -12.88 9.46 6.50
C PHE A 260 -11.62 10.15 5.95
N GLY A 261 -11.23 11.29 6.54
CA GLY A 261 -10.03 12.02 6.12
C GLY A 261 -8.74 11.21 6.29
N VAL A 262 -8.53 10.59 7.46
CA VAL A 262 -7.33 9.78 7.72
C VAL A 262 -7.25 8.56 6.81
N THR A 263 -8.39 7.90 6.58
CA THR A 263 -8.49 6.74 5.70
C THR A 263 -8.12 7.10 4.26
N CYS A 264 -8.60 8.25 3.77
CA CYS A 264 -8.22 8.73 2.44
C CYS A 264 -6.71 8.92 2.32
N THR A 265 -6.08 9.53 3.33
CA THR A 265 -4.62 9.71 3.38
C THR A 265 -3.87 8.37 3.34
N PHE A 266 -4.36 7.34 4.05
CA PHE A 266 -3.75 6.02 4.06
C PHE A 266 -3.67 5.40 2.65
N ASN A 267 -4.78 5.42 1.90
CA ASN A 267 -4.79 4.92 0.52
C ASN A 267 -3.89 5.73 -0.43
N ILE A 268 -3.88 7.05 -0.26
CA ILE A 268 -3.04 7.93 -1.08
C ILE A 268 -1.56 7.66 -0.80
N ASN A 269 -1.15 7.41 0.45
CA ASN A 269 0.24 7.09 0.78
C ASN A 269 0.72 5.81 0.10
N PHE A 270 -0.11 4.76 0.09
CA PHE A 270 0.22 3.52 -0.63
C PHE A 270 0.41 3.76 -2.12
N THR A 271 -0.46 4.57 -2.72
CA THR A 271 -0.42 4.87 -4.14
C THR A 271 0.74 5.81 -4.50
N ALA A 272 1.11 6.74 -3.61
CA ALA A 272 2.18 7.71 -3.80
C ALA A 272 3.59 7.11 -3.72
N ASN A 273 3.73 5.94 -3.09
CA ASN A 273 5.01 5.27 -2.88
C ASN A 273 5.42 4.34 -4.06
N GLN A 274 4.76 4.48 -5.21
CA GLN A 274 5.02 3.72 -6.44
C GLN A 274 5.70 4.60 -7.50
#